data_AF-A0A7X8QKM6-F1
#
_entry.id   AF-A0A7X8QKM6-F1
#
_cell.length_a   1.000
_cell.length_b   1.000
_cell.length_c   1.000
_cell.angle_alpha   90.00
_cell.angle_beta   90.00
_cell.angle_gamma   90.00
#
_symmetry.space_group_name_H-M   'P 1'
#
loop_
_entity.id
_entity.type
_entity.pdbx_description
1 polymer ?
#
loop_
_entity_poly.entity_id
_entity_poly.type
_entity_poly.pdbx_seq_one_letter_code
_entity_poly.pdbx_strand_id
1 'polypeptide(L)'
;MDYLSHEEVADVTLFNLRLSEGELMLYEGCIDFVLKNCDESALYDLVGCETREELRSFQNDLIKIIKLYVQKEFLPEKYQE
;
A
#
# COMPACT_ATOMS: atom_id res chain seq x y z
N MET A 1 -6.66 12.03 0.96
CA MET A 1 -7.20 10.87 1.67
C MET A 1 -8.32 11.39 2.53
N ASP A 2 -9.54 10.99 2.21
CA ASP A 2 -10.72 11.43 2.95
C ASP A 2 -11.26 10.26 3.76
N TYR A 3 -11.51 10.48 5.04
CA TYR A 3 -12.18 9.52 5.91
C TYR A 3 -13.68 9.49 5.61
N LEU A 4 -14.23 8.29 5.36
CA LEU A 4 -15.66 8.10 5.13
C LEU A 4 -16.34 7.48 6.35
N SER A 5 -15.83 6.34 6.80
CA SER A 5 -16.33 5.61 7.97
C SER A 5 -15.27 4.61 8.46
N HIS A 6 -15.50 4.00 9.62
CA HIS A 6 -14.77 2.79 10.05
C HIS A 6 -15.74 1.81 10.69
N GLU A 7 -15.32 0.56 10.80
CA GLU A 7 -15.98 -0.49 11.56
C GLU A 7 -14.98 -1.16 12.49
N GLU A 8 -15.42 -1.53 13.69
CA GLU A 8 -14.63 -2.25 14.68
C GLU A 8 -15.11 -3.71 14.70
N VAL A 9 -14.23 -4.63 14.34
CA VAL A 9 -14.51 -6.07 14.29
C VAL A 9 -13.48 -6.78 15.15
N ALA A 10 -13.94 -7.32 16.29
CA ALA A 10 -13.07 -7.93 17.31
C ALA A 10 -11.96 -6.95 17.77
N ASP A 11 -10.71 -7.26 17.45
CA ASP A 11 -9.50 -6.49 17.77
C ASP A 11 -8.98 -5.66 16.59
N VAL A 12 -9.72 -5.58 15.48
CA VAL A 12 -9.33 -4.88 14.26
C VAL A 12 -10.27 -3.73 13.94
N THR A 13 -9.69 -2.56 13.65
CA THR A 13 -10.43 -1.42 13.06
C THR A 13 -10.23 -1.40 11.55
N LEU A 14 -11.32 -1.52 10.79
CA LEU A 14 -11.31 -1.43 9.34
C LEU A 14 -11.76 -0.04 8.90
N PHE A 15 -11.00 0.60 8.02
CA PHE A 15 -11.26 1.96 7.56
C PHE A 15 -11.84 1.96 6.15
N ASN A 16 -12.88 2.77 5.95
CA ASN A 16 -13.38 3.14 4.64
C ASN A 16 -12.84 4.53 4.27
N LEU A 17 -11.98 4.58 3.26
CA LEU A 17 -11.22 5.77 2.88
C LEU A 17 -11.40 6.05 1.39
N ARG A 18 -11.43 7.33 1.03
CA ARG A 18 -11.29 7.78 -0.36
C ARG A 18 -9.85 8.21 -0.61
N LEU A 19 -9.25 7.63 -1.65
CA LEU A 19 -7.87 7.91 -2.07
C LEU A 19 -7.84 8.36 -3.52
N SER A 20 -6.90 9.25 -3.83
CA SER A 20 -6.53 9.58 -5.21
C SER A 20 -5.53 8.56 -5.78
N GLU A 21 -5.39 8.52 -7.10
CA GLU A 21 -4.39 7.68 -7.77
C GLU A 21 -2.96 8.00 -7.32
N GLY A 22 -2.64 9.28 -7.10
CA GLY A 22 -1.32 9.71 -6.65
C GLY A 22 -1.00 9.23 -5.24
N GLU A 23 -2.01 9.15 -4.37
CA GLU A 23 -1.84 8.60 -3.01
C GLU A 23 -1.59 7.10 -3.03
N LEU A 24 -2.30 6.35 -3.88
CA LEU A 24 -2.04 4.91 -4.05
C LEU A 24 -0.60 4.66 -4.53
N MET A 25 -0.13 5.43 -5.52
CA MET A 25 1.24 5.31 -6.02
C MET A 25 2.29 5.72 -4.99
N LEU A 26 2.00 6.75 -4.17
CA LEU A 26 2.86 7.16 -3.06
C LEU A 26 3.00 6.03 -2.03
N TYR A 27 1.89 5.44 -1.59
CA TYR A 27 1.91 4.34 -0.63
C TYR A 27 2.65 3.12 -1.16
N GLU A 28 2.40 2.74 -2.42
CA GLU A 28 3.15 1.66 -3.06
C GLU A 28 4.66 1.97 -3.08
N GLY A 29 5.05 3.19 -3.45
CA GLY A 29 6.44 3.62 -3.47
C GLY A 29 7.10 3.63 -2.10
N CYS A 30 6.37 4.00 -1.04
CA CYS A 30 6.87 3.93 0.33
C CYS A 30 7.11 2.47 0.75
N ILE A 31 6.20 1.56 0.42
CA ILE A 31 6.39 0.13 0.70
C ILE A 31 7.59 -0.43 -0.07
N ASP A 32 7.72 -0.08 -1.36
CA ASP A 32 8.86 -0.47 -2.18
C ASP A 32 10.19 0.00 -1.58
N PHE A 33 10.23 1.25 -1.09
CA PHE A 33 11.40 1.81 -0.42
C PHE A 33 11.78 1.03 0.83
N VAL A 34 10.80 0.73 1.71
CA VAL A 34 11.04 -0.05 2.93
C VAL A 34 11.54 -1.45 2.59
N LEU A 35 10.89 -2.13 1.64
CA LEU A 35 11.34 -3.45 1.20
C LEU A 35 12.78 -3.41 0.65
N LYS A 36 13.18 -2.36 -0.06
CA LYS A 36 14.53 -2.28 -0.65
C LYS A 36 15.62 -1.90 0.36
N ASN A 37 15.29 -1.11 1.38
CA ASN A 37 16.30 -0.42 2.20
C ASN A 37 16.29 -0.81 3.68
N CYS A 38 15.27 -1.51 4.16
CA CYS A 38 15.16 -1.88 5.57
C CYS A 38 15.38 -3.38 5.81
N ASP A 39 16.12 -3.67 6.86
CA ASP A 39 16.33 -5.03 7.36
C ASP A 39 15.06 -5.55 8.04
N GLU A 40 14.90 -6.88 8.03
CA GLU A 40 13.71 -7.55 8.57
C GLU A 40 13.48 -7.25 10.05
N SER A 41 14.57 -7.14 10.84
CA SER A 41 14.52 -6.80 12.25
C SER A 41 13.96 -5.40 12.54
N ALA A 42 13.92 -4.50 11.56
CA ALA A 42 13.42 -3.14 11.71
C ALA A 42 11.97 -2.97 11.21
N LEU A 43 11.39 -3.98 10.56
CA LEU A 43 10.08 -3.85 9.89
C LEU A 43 8.95 -3.63 10.86
N TYR A 44 8.92 -4.40 11.95
CA TYR A 44 7.86 -4.26 12.94
C TYR A 44 7.83 -2.85 13.53
N ASP A 45 9.01 -2.33 13.90
CA ASP A 45 9.11 -1.00 14.50
C ASP A 45 8.81 0.14 13.51
N LEU A 46 9.15 -0.04 12.22
CA LEU A 46 8.96 1.00 11.20
C LEU A 46 7.56 1.04 10.61
N VAL A 47 6.97 -0.12 10.34
CA VAL A 47 5.73 -0.24 9.55
C VAL A 47 4.70 -1.18 10.18
N GLY A 48 4.98 -1.78 11.32
CA GLY A 48 4.04 -2.66 12.03
C GLY A 48 3.83 -4.04 11.40
N CYS A 49 4.64 -4.42 10.41
CA CYS A 49 4.58 -5.74 9.77
C CYS A 49 5.60 -6.70 10.40
N GLU A 50 5.22 -7.94 10.64
CA GLU A 50 6.10 -8.95 11.23
C GLU A 50 7.09 -9.52 10.21
N THR A 51 6.69 -9.55 8.93
CA THR A 51 7.48 -10.17 7.87
C THR A 51 7.53 -9.33 6.60
N ARG A 52 8.56 -9.57 5.79
CA ARG A 52 8.67 -8.98 4.44
C ARG A 52 7.58 -9.47 3.50
N GLU A 53 7.08 -10.69 3.71
CA GLU A 53 6.03 -11.29 2.89
C GLU A 53 4.69 -10.60 3.10
N GLU A 54 4.34 -10.30 4.36
CA GLU A 54 3.14 -9.52 4.72
C GLU A 54 3.17 -8.15 4.04
N LEU A 55 4.26 -7.39 4.22
CA LEU A 55 4.42 -6.08 3.61
C LEU A 55 4.36 -6.13 2.08
N ARG A 56 4.90 -7.19 1.47
CA ARG A 56 4.85 -7.42 0.02
C ARG A 56 3.44 -7.77 -0.46
N SER A 57 2.62 -8.42 0.36
CA SER A 57 1.20 -8.65 0.05
C SER A 57 0.46 -7.31 -0.10
N PHE A 58 0.67 -6.38 0.83
CA PHE A 58 0.06 -5.05 0.75
C PHE A 58 0.54 -4.27 -0.48
N GLN A 59 1.83 -4.35 -0.81
CA GLN A 59 2.36 -3.76 -2.04
C GLN A 59 1.67 -4.32 -3.30
N ASN A 60 1.51 -5.64 -3.37
CA ASN A 60 0.91 -6.31 -4.51
C ASN A 60 -0.56 -5.91 -4.71
N ASP A 61 -1.31 -5.77 -3.62
CA ASP A 61 -2.70 -5.30 -3.67
C ASP A 61 -2.79 -3.86 -4.20
N LEU A 62 -1.90 -2.97 -3.76
CA LEU A 62 -1.81 -1.61 -4.30
C LEU A 62 -1.46 -1.61 -5.80
N ILE A 63 -0.44 -2.37 -6.22
CA ILE A 63 -0.05 -2.50 -7.63
C ILE A 63 -1.23 -2.99 -8.46
N LYS A 64 -1.97 -3.98 -7.97
CA LYS A 64 -3.15 -4.53 -8.65
C LYS A 64 -4.23 -3.48 -8.83
N ILE A 65 -4.57 -2.72 -7.79
CA ILE A 65 -5.56 -1.63 -7.86
C ILE A 65 -5.11 -0.57 -8.86
N ILE A 66 -3.85 -0.15 -8.79
CA ILE A 66 -3.25 0.85 -9.69
C ILE A 66 -3.39 0.38 -11.14
N LYS A 67 -2.96 -0.84 -11.46
CA LYS A 67 -3.01 -1.38 -12.84
C LYS A 67 -4.43 -1.56 -13.38
N LEU A 68 -5.40 -1.87 -12.52
CA LEU A 68 -6.78 -2.14 -12.93
C LEU A 68 -7.59 -0.87 -13.17
N TYR A 69 -7.37 0.19 -12.38
CA TYR A 69 -8.30 1.32 -12.31
C TYR A 69 -7.70 2.69 -12.66
N VAL A 70 -6.38 2.84 -12.63
CA VAL A 70 -5.74 4.09 -13.07
C VAL A 70 -5.76 4.13 -14.60
N GLN A 71 -6.03 5.32 -15.15
CA GLN A 71 -6.04 5.51 -16.59
C GLN A 71 -4.63 5.27 -17.16
N LYS A 72 -4.53 4.39 -18.17
CA LYS A 72 -3.24 3.92 -18.70
C LYS A 72 -2.32 5.03 -19.17
N GLU A 73 -2.87 6.13 -19.67
CA GLU A 73 -2.11 7.29 -20.15
C GLU A 73 -1.39 8.09 -19.05
N PHE A 74 -1.85 7.97 -17.81
CA PHE A 74 -1.21 8.61 -16.64
C PHE A 74 -0.41 7.62 -15.79
N LEU A 75 -0.34 6.36 -16.21
CA LEU A 75 0.33 5.31 -15.47
C LEU A 75 1.86 5.38 -15.67
N PRO A 76 2.67 5.53 -14.62
CA PRO A 76 4.12 5.47 -14.74
C PRO A 76 4.61 4.14 -15.34
N GLU A 77 5.73 4.17 -16.06
CA GLU A 77 6.32 3.01 -16.75
C GLU A 77 6.47 1.78 -15.84
N LYS A 78 6.83 1.97 -14.57
CA LYS A 78 7.01 0.87 -13.59
C LYS A 78 5.76 0.00 -13.36
N TYR A 79 4.59 0.45 -13.79
CA TYR A 79 3.34 -0.31 -13.68
C TYR A 79 2.78 -0.76 -15.04
N GLN A 80 3.47 -0.48 -16.15
CA GLN A 80 3.00 -0.82 -17.49
C GLN A 80 3.32 -2.26 -17.92
N GLU A 81 4.16 -2.97 -17.16
CA GLU A 81 4.53 -4.39 -17.36
C GLU A 81 3.57 -5.38 -16.69
#